data_AF-A0A3M6ELD3-F1
#
_entry.id   AF-A0A3M6ELD3-F1
#
_cell.length_a   1.000
_cell.length_b   1.000
_cell.length_c   1.000
_cell.angle_alpha   90.00
_cell.angle_beta   90.00
_cell.angle_gamma   90.00
#
_symmetry.space_group_name_H-M   'P 1'
#
loop_
_entity.id
_entity.type
_entity.pdbx_description
1 polymer ?
#
loop_
_entity_poly.entity_id
_entity_poly.type
_entity_poly.pdbx_seq_one_letter_code
_entity_poly.pdbx_strand_id
1 'polypeptide(L)' 'MSAANVIAFEELQRITGYTRRADVERALRSEGIRIFFGRKGPWTTVDLVNQAGGLKPANQEKYGVDII' A
#
# COMPACT_ATOMS: atom_id res chain seq x y z
N MET A 1 -13.62 -8.63 -3.35
CA MET A 1 -12.79 -7.58 -3.99
C MET A 1 -12.27 -6.70 -2.87
N SER A 2 -10.95 -6.70 -2.61
CA SER A 2 -10.38 -5.69 -1.71
C SER A 2 -10.51 -4.35 -2.41
N ALA A 3 -11.34 -3.46 -1.89
CA ALA A 3 -11.29 -2.06 -2.31
C ALA A 3 -9.91 -1.55 -1.88
N ALA A 4 -9.07 -1.17 -2.85
CA ALA A 4 -7.72 -0.69 -2.57
C ALA A 4 -7.81 0.56 -1.70
N ASN A 5 -7.63 0.40 -0.39
CA ASN A 5 -7.75 1.50 0.55
C ASN A 5 -6.51 2.37 0.42
N VAL A 6 -6.69 3.59 -0.09
CA VAL A 6 -5.60 4.53 -0.39
C VAL A 6 -5.12 5.16 0.91
N ILE A 7 -3.80 5.12 1.12
CA ILE A 7 -3.13 5.81 2.23
C ILE A 7 -2.51 7.10 1.67
N ALA A 8 -3.10 8.24 2.05
CA ALA A 8 -2.68 9.55 1.60
C ALA A 8 -1.44 10.05 2.37
N PHE A 9 -0.79 11.09 1.82
CA PHE A 9 0.46 11.62 2.39
C PHE A 9 0.35 12.01 3.88
N GLU A 10 -0.73 12.68 4.29
CA GLU A 10 -0.94 13.08 5.68
C GLU A 10 -0.99 11.88 6.64
N GLU A 11 -1.54 10.76 6.18
CA GLU A 11 -1.57 9.53 6.97
C GLU A 11 -0.21 8.84 7.00
N LEU A 12 0.52 8.84 5.87
CA LEU A 12 1.90 8.36 5.82
C LEU A 12 2.82 9.15 6.76
N GLN A 13 2.64 10.48 6.88
CA GLN A 13 3.36 11.30 7.84
C GLN A 13 3.05 10.88 9.29
N ARG A 14 1.78 10.64 9.62
CA ARG A 14 1.37 10.18 10.95
C ARG A 14 1.93 8.80 11.30
N ILE A 15 1.91 7.86 10.34
CA ILE A 15 2.40 6.49 10.53
C ILE A 15 3.93 6.46 10.70
N THR A 16 4.65 7.20 9.85
CA THR A 16 6.12 7.19 9.85
C THR A 16 6.74 8.14 10.87
N GLY A 17 5.98 9.11 11.38
CA GLY A 17 6.49 10.18 12.24
C GLY A 17 7.29 11.28 11.52
N TYR A 18 7.48 11.15 10.20
CA TYR A 18 8.20 12.14 9.39
C TYR A 18 7.27 13.20 8.81
N THR A 19 7.69 14.45 8.81
CA THR A 19 6.93 15.56 8.20
C THR A 19 7.44 15.91 6.80
N ARG A 20 8.74 15.79 6.54
CA ARG A 20 9.30 16.12 5.22
C ARG A 20 8.98 15.01 4.24
N ARG A 21 8.49 15.40 3.06
CA ARG A 21 8.18 14.49 1.95
C ARG A 21 9.32 13.52 1.63
N ALA A 22 10.55 14.04 1.52
CA ALA A 22 11.71 13.22 1.19
C ALA A 22 11.99 12.12 2.24
N ASP A 23 11.78 12.42 3.52
CA ASP A 23 12.02 11.47 4.61
C ASP A 23 10.95 10.37 4.62
N VAL A 24 9.68 10.73 4.40
CA VAL A 24 8.58 9.77 4.23
C VAL A 24 8.84 8.85 3.03
N GLU A 25 9.21 9.41 1.88
CA GLU A 25 9.50 8.61 0.67
C GLU A 25 10.68 7.67 0.89
N ARG A 26 11.74 8.13 1.56
CA ARG A 26 12.91 7.31 1.88
C ARG A 26 12.53 6.15 2.80
N ALA A 27 11.76 6.41 3.85
CA ALA A 27 11.32 5.39 4.80
C ALA A 27 10.51 4.30 4.09
N LEU A 28 9.46 4.67 3.36
CA LEU A 28 8.60 3.73 2.64
C LEU A 28 9.39 2.89 1.62
N ARG A 29 10.29 3.52 0.85
CA ARG A 29 11.15 2.80 -0.09
C ARG A 29 12.11 1.84 0.60
N SER A 30 12.64 2.20 1.76
CA SER A 30 13.55 1.34 2.54
C SER A 30 12.86 0.07 3.05
N GLU A 31 11.54 0.12 3.24
CA GLU A 31 10.69 -1.02 3.59
C GLU A 31 10.18 -1.80 2.38
N GLY A 32 10.54 -1.38 1.15
CA GLY A 32 10.08 -2.03 -0.08
C GLY A 32 8.64 -1.66 -0.50
N ILE A 33 8.05 -0.65 0.13
CA ILE A 33 6.69 -0.19 -0.20
C ILE A 33 6.72 0.59 -1.51
N ARG A 34 5.91 0.18 -2.48
CA ARG A 34 5.70 0.94 -3.70
C ARG A 34 4.88 2.19 -3.40
N ILE A 35 5.38 3.34 -3.83
CA ILE A 35 4.71 4.64 -3.70
C ILE A 35 4.40 5.25 -5.06
N PHE A 36 3.30 5.98 -5.13
CA PHE A 36 2.90 6.80 -6.27
C PHE A 36 2.97 8.27 -5.91
N PHE A 37 3.04 9.13 -6.93
CA PHE A 37 3.13 10.57 -6.74
C PHE A 37 1.86 11.26 -7.20
N GLY A 38 1.35 12.16 -6.37
CA GLY A 38 0.24 13.04 -6.72
C GLY A 38 0.49 14.48 -6.30
N ARG A 39 -0.43 15.37 -6.67
CA ARG A 39 -0.37 16.80 -6.32
C ARG A 39 -0.33 17.04 -4.80
N LYS A 40 -0.92 16.14 -4.01
CA LYS A 40 -0.96 16.20 -2.54
C LYS A 40 0.20 15.46 -1.85
N GLY A 41 1.22 15.04 -2.60
CA GLY A 41 2.35 14.26 -2.08
C GLY A 41 2.29 12.79 -2.48
N PRO A 42 3.21 11.96 -1.93
CA PRO A 42 3.21 10.53 -2.19
C PRO A 42 2.00 9.86 -1.56
N TRP A 43 1.52 8.80 -2.19
CA TRP A 43 0.45 7.96 -1.67
C TRP A 43 0.73 6.49 -2.02
N THR A 44 0.12 5.59 -1.28
CA THR A 44 0.16 4.15 -1.56
C THR A 44 -1.18 3.52 -1.20
N THR A 45 -1.26 2.19 -1.18
CA THR A 45 -2.46 1.45 -0.77
C THR A 45 -2.10 0.48 0.34
N VAL A 46 -3.09 0.12 1.16
CA VAL A 46 -2.93 -0.91 2.20
C VAL A 46 -2.42 -2.23 1.60
N ASP A 47 -2.88 -2.61 0.41
CA ASP A 47 -2.44 -3.83 -0.27
C ASP A 47 -0.94 -3.81 -0.60
N LEU A 48 -0.40 -2.66 -1.02
CA LEU A 48 1.03 -2.53 -1.32
C LEU A 48 1.90 -2.55 -0.06
N VAL A 49 1.39 -1.98 1.05
CA VAL A 49 2.03 -2.08 2.37
C VAL A 49 2.04 -3.54 2.83
N ASN A 50 0.89 -4.23 2.75
CA ASN A 50 0.78 -5.65 3.08
C ASN A 50 1.73 -6.50 2.25
N GLN A 51 1.81 -6.24 0.95
CA GLN A 51 2.72 -6.94 0.04
C GLN A 51 4.20 -6.73 0.44
N ALA A 52 4.58 -5.51 0.82
CA ALA A 52 5.93 -5.22 1.32
C ALA A 52 6.21 -5.95 2.65
N GLY A 53 5.20 -6.11 3.50
CA GLY A 53 5.23 -6.93 4.71
C GLY A 53 5.22 -8.44 4.47
N GLY A 54 5.22 -8.90 3.21
CA GLY A 54 5.23 -10.33 2.86
C GLY A 54 3.87 -11.01 2.88
N LEU A 55 2.78 -10.28 3.14
CA LEU A 55 1.43 -10.80 3.01
C LEU A 55 1.09 -10.95 1.52
N LYS A 56 0.92 -12.19 1.08
CA LYS A 56 0.38 -12.46 -0.25
C LYS A 56 -1.14 -12.34 -0.19
N PRO A 57 -1.79 -11.71 -1.19
CA PRO A 57 -3.24 -11.77 -1.28
C PRO A 57 -3.65 -13.25 -1.24
N ALA A 58 -4.62 -13.58 -0.39
CA ALA A 58 -5.19 -14.92 -0.38
C ALA A 58 -5.57 -15.25 -1.83
N ASN A 59 -4.98 -16.32 -2.35
CA ASN A 59 -5.33 -16.85 -3.66
C ASN A 59 -6.80 -17.23 -3.51
N GLN A 60 -7.73 -16.35 -3.91
CA GLN A 60 -9.09 -16.76 -4.15
C GLN A 60 -8.98 -17.71 -5.33
N GLU A 61 -8.76 -18.99 -5.04
CA GLU A 61 -9.21 -20.05 -5.92
C GLU A 61 -10.63 -19.65 -6.29
N LYS A 62 -10.78 -19.17 -7.52
CA LYS A 62 -12.07 -18.92 -8.12
C LYS A 62 -12.80 -20.24 -7.91
N TYR A 63 -13.86 -20.23 -7.12
CA TYR A 63 -14.79 -21.34 -7.06
C TYR A 63 -15.12 -21.66 -8.53
N GLY A 64 -14.50 -22.73 -9.03
CA GLY A 64 -14.91 -23.37 -10.25
C GLY A 64 -16.28 -23.89 -9.91
N VAL A 65 -17.30 -23.12 -10.29
CA VAL A 65 -18.65 -23.67 -10.35
C VAL A 65 -18.55 -24.66 -11.50
N ASP A 66 -18.14 -25.89 -11.19
CA ASP A 66 -18.48 -27.04 -12.01
C ASP A 66 -20.00 -27.12 -11.94
N ILE A 67 -20.64 -26.45 -12.90
CA ILE A 67 -22.07 -26.62 -13.15
C ILE A 67 -22.19 -28.00 -13.78
N ILE A 68 -22.66 -28.96 -12.99
CA ILE A 68 -23.10 -30.30 -13.43
C ILE A 68 -24.47 -30.17 -14.09
#